data_AF-A0A7J6N265-F1
#
_entry.id   AF-A0A7J6N265-F1
#
_cell.length_a   1.000
_cell.length_b   1.000
_cell.length_c   1.000
_cell.angle_alpha   90.00
_cell.angle_beta   90.00
_cell.angle_gamma   90.00
#
_symmetry.space_group_name_H-M   'P 1'
#
loop_
_entity.id
_entity.type
_entity.pdbx_description
1 polymer ?
#
loop_
_entity_poly.entity_id
_entity_poly.type
_entity_poly.pdbx_seq_one_letter_code
_entity_poly.pdbx_strand_id
1 'polypeptide(L)'
;MSTLPIMLSTDSIAPGKLSHPFRYLSVDICLNIVDNEEIDEAGADELVSVLPRLNRDLKMAKGDSGNKIMQPLTVDHTIHVHKIVHKQTFKKRAPKVVRAIKAFAEKQMKTKDVRIDTKLNKYIWSKGIRNIPRRVRVRLSRRQAEEGEEMYTLVQYLPVQSFEGLQTEVVNA
;
A
#
# COMPACT_ATOMS: atom_id res chain seq x y z
N MET A 1 -38.59 5.32 69.59
CA MET A 1 -38.32 6.69 70.09
C MET A 1 -37.01 7.17 69.46
N SER A 2 -36.86 8.49 69.25
CA SER A 2 -35.62 9.30 69.30
C SER A 2 -34.25 8.70 68.91
N THR A 3 -33.41 9.35 68.09
CA THR A 3 -33.51 10.60 67.30
C THR A 3 -32.32 10.69 66.32
N LEU A 4 -32.51 11.34 65.18
CA LEU A 4 -31.42 11.93 64.36
C LEU A 4 -31.15 13.38 64.87
N PRO A 5 -30.25 14.22 64.32
CA PRO A 5 -29.29 14.07 63.20
C PRO A 5 -27.89 14.72 63.53
N ILE A 6 -27.20 15.30 62.53
CA ILE A 6 -26.23 16.44 62.62
C ILE A 6 -24.80 16.12 63.12
N MET A 7 -23.69 16.62 62.53
CA MET A 7 -23.37 17.17 61.18
C MET A 7 -21.84 17.36 61.05
N LEU A 8 -21.33 17.62 59.82
CA LEU A 8 -20.16 18.47 59.44
C LEU A 8 -18.95 18.54 60.42
N SER A 9 -17.71 18.21 60.06
CA SER A 9 -16.88 18.76 58.98
C SER A 9 -15.45 18.14 59.11
N THR A 10 -14.42 18.38 58.30
CA THR A 10 -14.16 19.33 57.18
C THR A 10 -13.85 18.52 55.88
N ASP A 11 -13.24 18.98 54.78
CA ASP A 11 -12.61 20.26 54.43
C ASP A 11 -12.71 20.61 52.92
N SER A 12 -12.06 21.70 52.51
CA SER A 12 -12.20 22.37 51.22
C SER A 12 -11.00 22.19 50.28
N ILE A 13 -11.25 22.13 48.96
CA ILE A 13 -10.35 22.63 47.90
C ILE A 13 -11.20 23.06 46.69
N ALA A 14 -10.78 24.11 45.98
CA ALA A 14 -11.61 24.90 45.07
C ALA A 14 -11.73 24.33 43.63
N PRO A 15 -12.81 24.66 42.87
CA PRO A 15 -13.06 24.12 41.53
C PRO A 15 -12.18 24.71 40.42
N GLY A 16 -11.57 23.85 39.61
CA GLY A 16 -10.58 24.22 38.57
C GLY A 16 -10.97 23.88 37.12
N LYS A 17 -11.80 24.74 36.51
CA LYS A 17 -12.01 24.96 35.05
C LYS A 17 -12.43 23.78 34.14
N LEU A 18 -13.30 24.12 33.19
CA LEU A 18 -13.95 23.20 32.25
C LEU A 18 -12.98 22.65 31.18
N SER A 19 -13.13 21.36 30.87
CA SER A 19 -13.42 20.92 29.50
C SER A 19 -14.25 19.62 29.49
N HIS A 20 -15.57 19.79 29.48
CA HIS A 20 -16.51 18.76 29.01
C HIS A 20 -16.80 19.03 27.51
N PRO A 21 -17.18 18.01 26.69
CA PRO A 21 -17.61 16.68 27.11
C PRO A 21 -16.88 15.50 26.44
N PHE A 22 -16.87 14.35 27.13
CA PHE A 22 -16.98 13.07 26.44
C PHE A 22 -18.34 13.03 25.73
N ARG A 23 -18.36 13.29 24.42
CA ARG A 23 -19.51 12.97 23.56
C ARG A 23 -19.07 12.03 22.46
N TYR A 24 -19.86 10.96 22.29
CA TYR A 24 -19.88 10.18 21.07
C TYR A 24 -20.27 11.11 19.91
N LEU A 25 -19.30 11.50 19.09
CA LEU A 25 -19.48 11.43 17.64
C LEU A 25 -18.98 10.02 17.28
N SER A 26 -19.89 9.10 16.96
CA SER A 26 -20.57 9.01 15.66
C SER A 26 -19.68 8.36 14.61
N VAL A 27 -20.33 7.59 13.74
CA VAL A 27 -19.81 7.18 12.44
C VAL A 27 -19.41 8.44 11.64
N ASP A 28 -18.62 8.26 10.59
CA ASP A 28 -18.18 9.27 9.59
C ASP A 28 -16.84 9.99 9.87
N ILE A 29 -15.77 9.18 9.93
CA ILE A 29 -14.55 9.47 9.13
C ILE A 29 -14.40 8.38 8.04
N CYS A 30 -15.53 8.05 7.43
CA CYS A 30 -15.67 7.47 6.11
C CYS A 30 -16.56 8.42 5.30
N LEU A 31 -16.36 8.46 3.98
CA LEU A 31 -16.75 9.57 3.09
C LEU A 31 -16.00 10.88 3.38
N ASN A 32 -15.98 11.75 2.35
CA ASN A 32 -15.64 13.17 2.42
C ASN A 32 -14.21 13.55 2.85
N ILE A 33 -13.22 12.85 2.30
CA ILE A 33 -12.26 13.57 1.43
C ILE A 33 -12.81 13.45 0.01
N VAL A 34 -13.67 14.40 -0.39
CA VAL A 34 -13.98 14.63 -1.80
C VAL A 34 -12.91 15.56 -2.35
N ASP A 35 -11.78 14.95 -2.67
CA ASP A 35 -10.91 15.38 -3.77
C ASP A 35 -10.83 14.17 -4.72
N ASN A 36 -11.97 13.85 -5.36
CA ASN A 36 -11.97 13.14 -6.65
C ASN A 36 -11.67 14.18 -7.75
N GLU A 37 -10.55 14.88 -7.58
CA GLU A 37 -9.95 15.77 -8.57
C GLU A 37 -8.86 14.95 -9.26
N GLU A 38 -9.01 14.77 -10.58
CA GLU A 38 -8.26 13.92 -11.51
C GLU A 38 -7.52 12.67 -10.95
N ILE A 39 -7.87 11.50 -11.49
CA ILE A 39 -6.82 10.49 -11.75
C ILE A 39 -6.01 11.01 -12.94
N ASP A 40 -5.15 11.99 -12.69
CA ASP A 40 -4.10 12.43 -13.61
C ASP A 40 -3.25 11.21 -13.97
N GLU A 41 -3.47 10.61 -15.13
CA GLU A 41 -2.70 9.43 -15.56
C GLU A 41 -1.20 9.77 -15.69
N ALA A 42 -0.88 11.04 -15.97
CA ALA A 42 0.47 11.61 -15.91
C ALA A 42 1.19 11.39 -14.56
N GLY A 43 0.46 11.21 -13.46
CA GLY A 43 1.02 10.88 -12.14
C GLY A 43 1.65 9.48 -12.04
N ALA A 44 1.36 8.58 -12.99
CA ALA A 44 2.04 7.30 -13.13
C ALA A 44 3.37 7.42 -13.89
N ASP A 45 3.44 8.29 -14.91
CA ASP A 45 4.66 8.47 -15.71
C ASP A 45 5.80 9.15 -14.92
N GLU A 46 5.48 10.08 -14.01
CA GLU A 46 6.47 10.64 -13.08
C GLU A 46 7.06 9.58 -12.13
N LEU A 47 6.35 8.48 -11.89
CA LEU A 47 6.88 7.32 -11.14
C LEU A 47 7.86 6.49 -11.98
N VAL A 48 7.67 6.43 -13.29
CA VAL A 48 8.53 5.68 -14.23
C VAL A 48 9.87 6.40 -14.46
N SER A 49 9.90 7.74 -14.41
CA SER A 49 11.12 8.54 -14.56
C SER A 49 12.08 8.44 -13.36
N VAL A 50 11.55 8.31 -12.13
CA VAL A 50 12.32 8.24 -10.86
C VAL A 50 12.98 6.86 -10.62
N LEU A 51 13.09 6.02 -11.67
CA LEU A 51 13.89 4.79 -11.69
C LEU A 51 15.03 4.87 -12.74
N PRO A 52 16.06 5.74 -12.58
CA PRO A 52 16.90 6.23 -13.69
C PRO A 52 17.99 5.26 -14.19
N ARG A 53 17.90 3.98 -13.78
CA ARG A 53 18.81 2.87 -14.13
C ARG A 53 18.09 1.62 -14.68
N LEU A 54 16.77 1.64 -14.89
CA LEU A 54 16.01 0.51 -15.48
C LEU A 54 15.16 0.88 -16.70
N ASN A 55 15.15 2.15 -17.11
CA ASN A 55 14.40 2.65 -18.27
C ASN A 55 15.32 3.34 -19.31
N ARG A 56 16.64 3.10 -19.29
CA ARG A 56 17.58 3.71 -20.25
C ARG A 56 17.78 2.88 -21.51
N ASP A 57 17.70 1.55 -21.37
CA ASP A 57 18.01 0.60 -22.43
C ASP A 57 16.78 0.20 -23.26
N LEU A 58 15.59 0.74 -22.91
CA LEU A 58 14.33 0.57 -23.64
C LEU A 58 14.22 1.52 -24.85
N LYS A 59 15.31 1.64 -25.62
CA LYS A 59 15.31 2.11 -27.02
C LYS A 59 15.64 0.92 -27.92
N MET A 60 14.77 -0.09 -27.94
CA MET A 60 14.86 -1.22 -28.86
C MET A 60 13.60 -1.30 -29.73
N ALA A 61 13.74 -1.92 -30.91
CA ALA A 61 12.82 -1.75 -32.03
C ALA A 61 11.35 -2.15 -31.71
N LYS A 62 10.42 -1.43 -32.33
CA LYS A 62 9.01 -1.82 -32.44
C LYS A 62 8.89 -2.99 -33.43
N GLY A 63 9.28 -4.18 -32.99
CA GLY A 63 8.96 -5.43 -33.70
C GLY A 63 7.51 -5.83 -33.43
N ASP A 64 6.81 -6.32 -34.45
CA ASP A 64 5.39 -6.65 -34.33
C ASP A 64 5.13 -7.79 -33.33
N SER A 65 4.47 -7.45 -32.23
CA SER A 65 4.03 -8.43 -31.23
C SER A 65 2.68 -9.02 -31.65
N GLY A 66 2.71 -10.04 -32.51
CA GLY A 66 1.54 -10.89 -32.74
C GLY A 66 1.00 -11.48 -31.43
N ASN A 67 -0.30 -11.79 -31.40
CA ASN A 67 -1.02 -12.22 -30.19
C ASN A 67 -0.47 -13.53 -29.60
N LYS A 68 0.54 -13.42 -28.74
CA LYS A 68 0.98 -14.51 -27.87
C LYS A 68 -0.08 -14.75 -26.79
N ILE A 69 -0.70 -15.93 -26.85
CA ILE A 69 -1.59 -16.45 -25.81
C ILE A 69 -0.89 -16.29 -24.45
N MET A 70 -1.52 -15.55 -23.54
CA MET A 70 -0.98 -15.34 -22.21
C MET A 70 -1.13 -16.63 -21.41
N GLN A 71 -0.03 -17.11 -20.82
CA GLN A 71 0.00 -18.33 -20.00
C GLN A 71 -0.08 -17.96 -18.51
N PRO A 72 -0.59 -18.83 -17.62
CA PRO A 72 -0.41 -18.64 -16.18
C PRO A 72 1.09 -18.54 -15.84
N LEU A 73 1.45 -17.67 -14.90
CA LEU A 73 2.85 -17.38 -14.59
C LEU A 73 3.02 -16.90 -13.15
N THR A 74 3.96 -17.50 -12.42
CA THR A 74 4.28 -17.18 -11.03
C THR A 74 5.76 -16.81 -10.88
N VAL A 75 6.06 -15.61 -10.38
CA VAL A 75 7.43 -15.07 -10.30
C VAL A 75 7.65 -14.28 -9.02
N ASP A 76 8.76 -14.53 -8.35
CA ASP A 76 9.16 -13.88 -7.11
C ASP A 76 10.17 -12.75 -7.37
N HIS A 77 9.76 -11.50 -7.12
CA HIS A 77 10.56 -10.29 -7.34
C HIS A 77 10.91 -9.58 -6.03
N THR A 78 12.07 -8.95 -5.97
CA THR A 78 12.47 -8.08 -4.85
C THR A 78 12.37 -6.60 -5.23
N ILE A 79 11.30 -5.93 -4.79
CA ILE A 79 11.01 -4.53 -5.10
C ILE A 79 11.83 -3.61 -4.19
N HIS A 80 12.62 -2.71 -4.78
CA HIS A 80 13.49 -1.79 -4.04
C HIS A 80 12.79 -0.48 -3.66
N VAL A 81 11.84 -0.60 -2.73
CA VAL A 81 10.97 0.50 -2.26
C VAL A 81 11.71 1.80 -1.91
N HIS A 82 12.89 1.74 -1.29
CA HIS A 82 13.64 2.96 -0.93
C HIS A 82 13.96 3.87 -2.13
N LYS A 83 14.12 3.33 -3.36
CA LYS A 83 14.31 4.15 -4.58
C LYS A 83 13.01 4.83 -5.01
N ILE A 84 11.87 4.13 -4.91
CA ILE A 84 10.53 4.65 -5.24
C ILE A 84 10.16 5.84 -4.34
N VAL A 85 10.51 5.78 -3.05
CA VAL A 85 10.21 6.83 -2.06
C VAL A 85 11.31 7.89 -1.89
N HIS A 86 12.21 8.02 -2.87
CA HIS A 86 13.27 9.02 -2.89
C HIS A 86 12.71 10.42 -3.18
N LYS A 87 13.16 11.45 -2.44
CA LYS A 87 12.65 12.84 -2.53
C LYS A 87 11.12 12.99 -2.33
N GLN A 88 10.42 11.99 -1.76
CA GLN A 88 8.96 12.03 -1.57
C GLN A 88 8.55 12.54 -0.18
N THR A 89 7.60 13.50 -0.15
CA THR A 89 6.98 14.05 1.06
C THR A 89 6.41 12.96 1.96
N PHE A 90 6.68 13.02 3.27
CA PHE A 90 6.36 11.96 4.22
C PHE A 90 4.90 11.49 4.19
N LYS A 91 3.93 12.41 4.03
CA LYS A 91 2.50 12.10 3.91
C LYS A 91 2.12 11.28 2.66
N LYS A 92 2.90 11.34 1.58
CA LYS A 92 2.60 10.65 0.30
C LYS A 92 3.37 9.32 0.11
N ARG A 93 4.32 8.97 0.99
CA ARG A 93 5.25 7.83 0.73
C ARG A 93 4.54 6.47 0.65
N ALA A 94 3.77 6.05 1.65
CA ALA A 94 3.16 4.72 1.64
C ALA A 94 2.10 4.55 0.52
N PRO A 95 1.20 5.53 0.26
CA PRO A 95 0.33 5.50 -0.92
C PRO A 95 1.11 5.41 -2.25
N LYS A 96 2.22 6.17 -2.42
CA LYS A 96 3.05 6.12 -3.63
C LYS A 96 3.74 4.76 -3.81
N VAL A 97 4.04 4.02 -2.73
CA VAL A 97 4.54 2.64 -2.80
C VAL A 97 3.47 1.66 -3.28
N VAL A 98 2.25 1.74 -2.75
CA VAL A 98 1.14 0.86 -3.19
C VAL A 98 0.84 1.08 -4.68
N ARG A 99 0.74 2.35 -5.13
CA ARG A 99 0.57 2.71 -6.55
C ARG A 99 1.71 2.17 -7.42
N ALA A 100 2.97 2.36 -7.01
CA ALA A 100 4.14 1.89 -7.75
C ALA A 100 4.27 0.36 -7.80
N ILE A 101 3.77 -0.38 -6.79
CA ILE A 101 3.70 -1.85 -6.81
C ILE A 101 2.66 -2.33 -7.82
N LYS A 102 1.51 -1.65 -7.95
CA LYS A 102 0.51 -1.94 -8.99
C LYS A 102 1.13 -1.77 -10.38
N ALA A 103 1.69 -0.58 -10.67
CA ALA A 103 2.35 -0.27 -11.95
C ALA A 103 3.54 -1.20 -12.27
N PHE A 104 4.29 -1.65 -11.25
CA PHE A 104 5.34 -2.66 -11.44
C PHE A 104 4.75 -4.01 -11.89
N ALA A 105 3.69 -4.50 -11.24
CA ALA A 105 3.04 -5.75 -11.60
C ALA A 105 2.40 -5.68 -13.01
N GLU A 106 1.73 -4.57 -13.34
CA GLU A 106 1.19 -4.28 -14.68
C GLU A 106 2.31 -4.38 -15.74
N LYS A 107 3.44 -3.70 -15.51
CA LYS A 107 4.59 -3.72 -16.44
C LYS A 107 5.28 -5.08 -16.57
N GLN A 108 5.31 -5.90 -15.52
CA GLN A 108 5.91 -7.25 -15.58
C GLN A 108 4.97 -8.28 -16.21
N MET A 109 3.70 -8.34 -15.79
CA MET A 109 2.76 -9.39 -16.18
C MET A 109 1.88 -9.03 -17.39
N LYS A 110 1.87 -7.77 -17.82
CA LYS A 110 1.06 -7.23 -18.92
C LYS A 110 -0.46 -7.41 -18.75
N THR A 111 -0.94 -7.45 -17.50
CA THR A 111 -2.36 -7.51 -17.13
C THR A 111 -2.85 -6.14 -16.68
N LYS A 112 -4.08 -5.76 -17.06
CA LYS A 112 -4.72 -4.51 -16.59
C LYS A 112 -5.22 -4.62 -15.15
N ASP A 113 -5.85 -5.74 -14.81
CA ASP A 113 -6.24 -6.04 -13.42
C ASP A 113 -5.04 -6.54 -12.60
N VAL A 114 -4.85 -5.89 -11.46
CA VAL A 114 -3.79 -6.19 -10.49
C VAL A 114 -4.35 -6.04 -9.08
N ARG A 115 -4.47 -7.17 -8.38
CA ARG A 115 -5.07 -7.30 -7.05
C ARG A 115 -3.97 -7.43 -6.00
N ILE A 116 -3.92 -6.50 -5.04
CA ILE A 116 -2.89 -6.47 -3.99
C ILE A 116 -3.40 -7.21 -2.74
N ASP A 117 -2.65 -8.21 -2.26
CA ASP A 117 -3.01 -8.94 -1.05
C ASP A 117 -2.99 -8.04 0.19
N THR A 118 -4.00 -8.23 1.05
CA THR A 118 -4.12 -7.65 2.38
C THR A 118 -2.85 -7.81 3.23
N LYS A 119 -2.12 -8.94 3.14
CA LYS A 119 -0.87 -9.15 3.88
C LYS A 119 0.24 -8.23 3.39
N LEU A 120 0.34 -8.02 2.07
CA LEU A 120 1.29 -7.08 1.47
C LEU A 120 0.97 -5.63 1.85
N ASN A 121 -0.31 -5.24 1.82
CA ASN A 121 -0.72 -3.93 2.29
C ASN A 121 -0.36 -3.74 3.78
N LYS A 122 -0.71 -4.70 4.65
CA LYS A 122 -0.34 -4.68 6.09
C LYS A 122 1.18 -4.58 6.30
N TYR A 123 2.01 -5.27 5.50
CA TYR A 123 3.47 -5.17 5.59
C TYR A 123 4.00 -3.78 5.19
N ILE A 124 3.48 -3.18 4.11
CA ILE A 124 3.87 -1.83 3.66
C ILE A 124 3.57 -0.77 4.73
N TRP A 125 2.39 -0.85 5.35
CA TRP A 125 1.94 0.10 6.38
C TRP A 125 2.43 -0.22 7.80
N SER A 126 3.06 -1.37 8.04
CA SER A 126 3.50 -1.85 9.37
C SER A 126 4.36 -0.88 10.19
N LYS A 127 5.08 0.03 9.52
CA LYS A 127 5.96 1.05 10.14
C LYS A 127 5.41 2.48 10.02
N GLY A 128 4.11 2.60 9.73
CA GLY A 128 3.44 3.86 9.47
C GLY A 128 3.88 4.54 8.17
N ILE A 129 3.24 5.67 7.86
CA ILE A 129 3.32 6.33 6.55
C ILE A 129 4.73 6.84 6.17
N ARG A 130 5.60 7.08 7.17
CA ARG A 130 6.94 7.69 6.99
C ARG A 130 8.05 6.66 6.76
N ASN A 131 8.03 5.53 7.46
CA ASN A 131 9.21 4.66 7.73
C ASN A 131 9.10 3.25 7.09
N ILE A 132 8.58 3.20 5.87
CA ILE A 132 8.28 2.00 5.07
C ILE A 132 9.54 1.09 4.90
N PRO A 133 9.40 -0.25 4.85
CA PRO A 133 10.50 -1.18 4.52
C PRO A 133 11.31 -0.77 3.28
N ARG A 134 12.65 -0.94 3.34
CA ARG A 134 13.60 -0.50 2.28
C ARG A 134 13.54 -1.35 1.00
N ARG A 135 13.19 -2.64 1.15
CA ARG A 135 12.98 -3.66 0.10
C ARG A 135 11.79 -4.54 0.53
N VAL A 136 11.10 -5.16 -0.43
CA VAL A 136 10.00 -6.10 -0.20
C VAL A 136 10.12 -7.27 -1.18
N ARG A 137 9.99 -8.53 -0.72
CA ARG A 137 9.86 -9.70 -1.62
C ARG A 137 8.38 -9.92 -1.89
N VAL A 138 8.04 -10.07 -3.17
CA VAL A 138 6.68 -10.11 -3.67
C VAL A 138 6.55 -11.26 -4.66
N ARG A 139 5.54 -12.10 -4.49
CA ARG A 139 5.13 -13.10 -5.48
C ARG A 139 4.06 -12.49 -6.39
N LEU A 140 4.37 -12.37 -7.67
CA LEU A 140 3.40 -12.04 -8.70
C LEU A 140 2.83 -13.33 -9.26
N SER A 141 1.51 -13.49 -9.21
CA SER A 141 0.78 -14.65 -9.75
C SER A 141 -0.22 -14.19 -10.81
N ARG A 142 0.07 -14.37 -12.09
CA ARG A 142 -0.91 -14.20 -13.17
C ARG A 142 -1.82 -15.42 -13.20
N ARG A 143 -3.12 -15.22 -12.97
CA ARG A 143 -4.17 -16.25 -12.91
C ARG A 143 -5.33 -15.86 -13.83
N GLN A 144 -6.06 -16.86 -14.31
CA GLN A 144 -7.34 -16.66 -14.98
C GLN A 144 -8.44 -16.39 -13.95
N ALA A 145 -9.46 -15.61 -14.31
CA ALA A 145 -10.68 -15.48 -13.52
C ALA A 145 -11.48 -16.80 -13.48
N GLU A 146 -12.27 -17.00 -12.43
CA GLU A 146 -13.24 -18.11 -12.34
C GLU A 146 -14.48 -17.82 -13.22
N GLU A 147 -14.79 -16.53 -13.41
CA GLU A 147 -15.87 -16.02 -14.26
C GLU A 147 -15.26 -15.03 -15.27
N GLY A 148 -14.89 -15.54 -16.45
CA GLY A 148 -14.36 -14.75 -17.57
C GLY A 148 -13.01 -15.22 -18.15
N GLU A 149 -12.68 -14.73 -19.34
CA GLU A 149 -11.41 -15.03 -20.03
C GLU A 149 -10.24 -14.14 -19.58
N GLU A 150 -10.52 -13.07 -18.81
CA GLU A 150 -9.49 -12.11 -18.41
C GLU A 150 -8.49 -12.66 -17.38
N MET A 151 -7.22 -12.32 -17.58
CA MET A 151 -6.14 -12.65 -16.64
C MET A 151 -5.86 -11.48 -15.70
N TYR A 152 -5.92 -11.74 -14.39
CA TYR A 152 -5.54 -10.80 -13.34
C TYR A 152 -4.20 -11.21 -12.71
N THR A 153 -3.44 -10.24 -12.21
CA THR A 153 -2.24 -10.52 -11.40
C THR A 153 -2.53 -10.34 -9.92
N LEU A 154 -2.42 -11.42 -9.15
CA LEU A 154 -2.43 -11.37 -7.68
C LEU A 154 -1.02 -11.08 -7.16
N VAL A 155 -0.90 -10.09 -6.28
CA VAL A 155 0.37 -9.57 -5.74
C VAL A 155 0.47 -9.90 -4.25
N GLN A 156 1.24 -10.93 -3.90
CA GLN A 156 1.36 -11.46 -2.54
C GLN A 156 2.69 -11.08 -1.86
N TYR A 157 2.67 -10.94 -0.54
CA TYR A 157 3.89 -10.72 0.26
C TYR A 157 4.57 -12.05 0.61
N LEU A 158 5.89 -12.11 0.41
CA LEU A 158 6.72 -13.20 0.89
C LEU A 158 7.57 -12.73 2.10
N PRO A 159 7.39 -13.32 3.30
CA PRO A 159 8.27 -13.07 4.43
C PRO A 159 9.62 -13.76 4.18
N VAL A 160 10.71 -12.99 4.23
CA VAL A 160 12.08 -13.48 4.07
C VAL A 160 12.99 -12.81 5.10
N GLN A 161 13.96 -13.56 5.64
CA GLN A 161 14.84 -13.09 6.70
C GLN A 161 15.94 -12.13 6.20
N SER A 162 16.51 -12.40 5.01
CA SER A 162 17.49 -11.54 4.32
C SER A 162 17.03 -11.16 2.91
N PHE A 163 17.72 -10.20 2.28
CA PHE A 163 17.51 -9.76 0.89
C PHE A 163 18.80 -9.89 0.04
N GLU A 164 19.75 -10.68 0.52
CA GLU A 164 21.03 -11.00 -0.14
C GLU A 164 20.86 -12.26 -1.01
N GLY A 165 21.64 -12.36 -2.10
CA GLY A 165 21.57 -13.46 -3.07
C GLY A 165 20.30 -13.50 -3.95
N LEU A 166 19.14 -13.18 -3.40
CA LEU A 166 17.80 -13.32 -4.00
C LEU A 166 17.66 -12.59 -5.35
N GLN A 167 17.53 -13.38 -6.41
CA GLN A 167 17.32 -12.92 -7.79
C GLN A 167 15.83 -12.91 -8.14
N THR A 168 15.48 -12.66 -9.40
CA THR A 168 14.11 -12.93 -9.88
C THR A 168 14.00 -14.43 -10.15
N GLU A 169 13.09 -15.11 -9.46
CA GLU A 169 12.90 -16.56 -9.58
C GLU A 169 11.51 -16.85 -10.17
N VAL A 170 11.44 -17.63 -11.24
CA VAL A 170 10.18 -18.20 -11.73
C VAL A 170 9.83 -19.38 -10.82
N VAL A 171 8.65 -19.34 -10.23
CA VAL A 171 8.17 -20.39 -9.32
C VAL A 171 7.26 -21.29 -10.14
N ASN A 172 7.60 -22.58 -10.23
CA ASN A 172 6.67 -23.57 -10.77
C ASN A 172 5.61 -23.85 -9.70
N ALA A 173 4.34 -23.86 -10.10
CA ALA A 173 3.17 -24.04 -9.26
C ALA A 173 2.23 -25.09 -9.87
#